data_AF-A0A935XR65-F1
#
_entry.id   AF-A0A935XR65-F1
#
_cell.length_a   1.000
_cell.length_b   1.000
_cell.length_c   1.000
_cell.angle_alpha   90.00
_cell.angle_beta   90.00
_cell.angle_gamma   90.00
#
_symmetry.space_group_name_H-M   'P 1'
#
loop_
_entity.id
_entity.type
_entity.pdbx_description
1 polymer ?
#
loop_
_entity_poly.entity_id
_entity_poly.type
_entity_poly.pdbx_seq_one_letter_code
_entity_poly.pdbx_strand_id
1 'polypeptide(L)'
;MLRKSIFILWLILAWFAPAAIAGALGWSSIWGSGSAFADFLIPVPVAGGVLHLPSFILVSMLLFTQPWAGRLGGYARGLLLAGALVGVATLLDLNKLQLAASTQMLGGSVWEQQPLGLFILTDCVIAQLFVGSLGGRWPQGTREWALSMAAVVAVPLAYAAVSLQTDPRQRDAFVYTGARPSEQRGDESVFYYSKLPVGTDAFRQAAAPVLARHNPRSSLDAEDIAIYFFDNMAAAQAYNKAAARYTVCLYQDDTPTTWNPGSVDCFAGHESFSERFEKASRGQNPQLPQDVRSWLGRRDACAGRKPMTAPPGVHLDNLEMRLCNPASAERARQELLKKFEADANALAALR
;
A
#
# COMPACT_ATOMS: atom_id res chain seq x y z
N MET A 1 1.48 -9.70 -50.88
CA MET A 1 0.57 -8.69 -50.31
C MET A 1 -0.15 -9.19 -49.05
N LEU A 2 -0.78 -10.38 -49.09
CA LEU A 2 -1.55 -10.95 -47.96
C LEU A 2 -0.82 -10.96 -46.59
N ARG A 3 0.46 -11.35 -46.54
CA ARG A 3 1.23 -11.44 -45.28
C ARG A 3 1.47 -10.10 -44.58
N LYS A 4 1.76 -9.04 -45.35
CA LYS A 4 1.94 -7.69 -44.80
C LYS A 4 0.63 -7.18 -44.19
N SER A 5 -0.49 -7.42 -44.87
CA SER A 5 -1.82 -7.09 -44.36
C SER A 5 -2.17 -7.85 -43.08
N ILE A 6 -1.83 -9.15 -43.01
CA ILE A 6 -2.01 -9.97 -41.80
C ILE A 6 -1.18 -9.43 -40.63
N PHE A 7 0.08 -9.05 -40.87
CA PHE A 7 0.93 -8.46 -39.83
C PHE A 7 0.43 -7.09 -39.36
N ILE A 8 -0.03 -6.23 -40.28
CA ILE A 8 -0.65 -4.94 -39.94
C ILE A 8 -1.91 -5.14 -39.10
N LEU A 9 -2.75 -6.12 -39.44
CA LEU A 9 -3.93 -6.45 -38.64
C LEU A 9 -3.55 -6.89 -37.23
N TRP A 10 -2.50 -7.71 -37.09
CA TRP A 10 -1.98 -8.09 -35.78
C TRP A 10 -1.50 -6.87 -34.98
N LEU A 11 -0.72 -5.96 -35.59
CA LEU A 11 -0.25 -4.73 -34.93
C LEU A 11 -1.42 -3.90 -34.37
N ILE A 12 -2.47 -3.71 -35.17
CA ILE A 12 -3.66 -2.96 -34.76
C ILE A 12 -4.34 -3.66 -33.59
N LEU A 13 -4.65 -4.96 -33.71
CA LEU A 13 -5.35 -5.69 -32.66
C LEU A 13 -4.54 -5.75 -31.36
N ALA A 14 -3.24 -6.04 -31.44
CA ALA A 14 -2.36 -6.11 -30.29
C ALA A 14 -2.27 -4.75 -29.57
N TRP A 15 -2.25 -3.62 -30.31
CA TRP A 15 -2.24 -2.27 -29.72
C TRP A 15 -3.53 -1.92 -28.98
N PHE A 16 -4.69 -2.21 -29.60
CA PHE A 16 -5.99 -1.78 -29.06
C PHE A 16 -6.54 -2.71 -27.97
N ALA A 17 -6.29 -4.02 -28.05
CA ALA A 17 -6.87 -5.01 -27.16
C ALA A 17 -6.57 -4.80 -25.66
N PRO A 18 -5.32 -4.57 -25.22
CA PRO A 18 -5.05 -4.38 -23.79
C PRO A 18 -5.72 -3.13 -23.23
N ALA A 19 -5.76 -2.03 -23.99
CA ALA A 19 -6.48 -0.83 -23.60
C ALA A 19 -7.99 -1.09 -23.45
N ALA A 20 -8.59 -1.79 -24.42
CA ALA A 20 -10.01 -2.18 -24.39
C ALA A 20 -10.33 -3.07 -23.18
N ILE A 21 -9.48 -4.07 -22.90
CA ILE A 21 -9.66 -4.97 -21.76
C ILE A 21 -9.53 -4.20 -20.43
N ALA A 22 -8.50 -3.38 -20.27
CA ALA A 22 -8.31 -2.57 -19.06
C ALA A 22 -9.48 -1.61 -18.81
N GLY A 23 -9.98 -0.96 -19.86
CA GLY A 23 -11.16 -0.12 -19.82
C GLY A 23 -12.42 -0.89 -19.41
N ALA A 24 -12.65 -2.07 -20.00
CA ALA A 24 -13.79 -2.92 -19.67
C ALA A 24 -13.75 -3.46 -18.23
N LEU A 25 -12.54 -3.72 -17.71
CA LEU A 25 -12.32 -4.13 -16.32
C LEU A 25 -12.38 -2.96 -15.33
N GLY A 26 -12.60 -1.72 -15.79
CA GLY A 26 -12.69 -0.53 -14.95
C GLY A 26 -11.37 -0.18 -14.26
N TRP A 27 -10.23 -0.49 -14.87
CA TRP A 27 -8.92 -0.17 -14.29
C TRP A 27 -8.71 1.34 -14.19
N SER A 28 -8.04 1.77 -13.11
CA SER A 28 -7.61 3.15 -12.96
C SER A 28 -6.42 3.44 -13.87
N SER A 29 -6.31 4.68 -14.36
CA SER A 29 -5.12 5.09 -15.10
C SER A 29 -3.91 5.22 -14.18
N ILE A 30 -2.72 4.97 -14.73
CA ILE A 30 -1.45 5.03 -14.00
C ILE A 30 -1.08 6.49 -13.71
N TRP A 31 -1.42 7.39 -14.64
CA TRP A 31 -1.01 8.80 -14.61
C TRP A 31 -2.16 9.78 -14.35
N GLY A 32 -3.30 9.32 -13.84
CA GLY A 32 -4.38 10.19 -13.37
C GLY A 32 -5.34 10.73 -14.45
N SER A 33 -5.25 10.26 -15.70
CA SER A 33 -6.18 10.60 -16.81
C SER A 33 -7.64 10.13 -16.62
N GLY A 34 -7.99 9.48 -15.51
CA GLY A 34 -9.34 9.01 -15.18
C GLY A 34 -9.81 7.74 -15.91
N SER A 35 -9.13 7.29 -16.98
CA SER A 35 -9.47 6.06 -17.71
C SER A 35 -8.24 5.31 -18.21
N ALA A 36 -8.09 4.04 -17.82
CA ALA A 36 -7.01 3.17 -18.31
C ALA A 36 -7.09 2.94 -19.83
N PHE A 37 -8.27 3.00 -20.45
CA PHE A 37 -8.42 2.85 -21.90
C PHE A 37 -7.65 3.94 -22.65
N ALA A 38 -7.85 5.20 -22.28
CA ALA A 38 -7.16 6.32 -22.91
C ALA A 38 -5.67 6.32 -22.56
N ASP A 39 -5.33 5.99 -21.32
CA ASP A 39 -3.94 5.94 -20.84
C ASP A 39 -3.10 4.89 -21.59
N PHE A 40 -3.66 3.71 -21.88
CA PHE A 40 -2.92 2.61 -22.50
C PHE A 40 -2.80 2.75 -24.02
N LEU A 41 -3.65 3.57 -24.67
CA LEU A 41 -3.58 3.79 -26.12
C LEU A 41 -2.46 4.73 -26.55
N ILE A 42 -1.96 5.59 -25.65
CA ILE A 42 -1.02 6.65 -25.99
C ILE A 42 0.42 6.16 -25.75
N PRO A 43 1.27 6.02 -26.79
CA PRO A 43 2.65 5.54 -26.67
C PRO A 43 3.64 6.64 -26.27
N VAL A 44 3.29 7.49 -25.30
CA VAL A 44 4.21 8.54 -24.82
C VAL A 44 4.72 8.20 -23.42
N PRO A 45 5.95 8.62 -23.04
CA PRO A 45 6.53 8.28 -21.73
C PRO A 45 5.68 8.65 -20.51
N VAL A 46 4.74 9.57 -20.67
CA VAL A 46 3.83 10.08 -19.62
C VAL A 46 2.45 9.38 -19.66
N ALA A 47 2.33 8.28 -20.41
CA ALA A 47 1.11 7.50 -20.53
C ALA A 47 1.40 6.01 -20.38
N GLY A 48 0.43 5.24 -19.90
CA GLY A 48 0.58 3.81 -19.62
C GLY A 48 0.96 2.96 -20.85
N GLY A 49 0.63 3.44 -22.05
CA GLY A 49 0.95 2.74 -23.32
C GLY A 49 2.44 2.54 -23.58
N VAL A 50 3.34 3.31 -22.97
CA VAL A 50 4.80 3.10 -23.11
C VAL A 50 5.24 1.73 -22.55
N LEU A 51 4.54 1.23 -21.53
CA LEU A 51 4.83 -0.08 -20.91
C LEU A 51 4.48 -1.26 -21.82
N HIS A 52 3.70 -1.02 -22.88
CA HIS A 52 3.37 -2.03 -23.89
C HIS A 52 4.51 -2.26 -24.88
N LEU A 53 5.35 -1.25 -25.12
CA LEU A 53 6.37 -1.29 -26.17
C LEU A 53 7.33 -2.49 -26.07
N PRO A 54 7.87 -2.88 -24.89
CA PRO A 54 8.82 -3.99 -24.83
C PRO A 54 8.22 -5.32 -25.30
N SER A 55 7.04 -5.70 -24.80
CA SER A 55 6.37 -6.94 -25.22
C SER A 55 5.93 -6.86 -26.68
N PHE A 56 5.38 -5.71 -27.08
CA PHE A 56 4.90 -5.48 -28.44
C PHE A 56 6.03 -5.61 -29.46
N ILE A 57 7.20 -5.01 -29.19
CA ILE A 57 8.38 -5.10 -30.05
C ILE A 57 8.92 -6.53 -30.10
N LEU A 58 9.05 -7.21 -28.97
CA LEU A 58 9.57 -8.59 -28.94
C LEU A 58 8.67 -9.56 -29.71
N VAL A 59 7.35 -9.47 -29.51
CA VAL A 59 6.39 -10.31 -30.23
C VAL A 59 6.34 -9.90 -31.71
N SER A 60 6.43 -8.60 -32.02
CA SER A 60 6.56 -8.11 -33.40
C SER A 60 7.78 -8.72 -34.08
N MET A 61 8.96 -8.69 -33.44
CA MET A 61 10.20 -9.26 -33.96
C MET A 61 10.05 -10.76 -34.18
N LEU A 62 9.46 -11.49 -33.22
CA LEU A 62 9.18 -12.91 -33.37
C LEU A 62 8.32 -13.16 -34.63
N LEU A 63 7.22 -12.45 -34.78
CA LEU A 63 6.31 -12.60 -35.91
C LEU A 63 6.90 -12.08 -37.24
N PHE A 64 7.79 -11.09 -37.22
CA PHE A 64 8.37 -10.41 -38.39
C PHE A 64 9.64 -11.09 -38.94
N THR A 65 10.39 -11.84 -38.12
CA THR A 65 11.64 -12.56 -38.50
C THR A 65 11.40 -13.80 -39.39
N GLN A 66 10.44 -13.70 -40.30
CA GLN A 66 10.08 -14.69 -41.31
C GLN A 66 11.17 -14.83 -42.40
N PRO A 67 11.26 -15.99 -43.09
CA PRO A 67 10.36 -17.13 -43.02
C PRO A 67 10.65 -18.05 -41.84
N TRP A 68 9.60 -18.51 -41.15
CA TRP A 68 9.67 -19.62 -40.19
C TRP A 68 9.82 -20.99 -40.88
N ALA A 69 10.52 -21.01 -42.02
CA ALA A 69 10.93 -22.22 -42.70
C ALA A 69 12.07 -22.86 -41.89
N GLY A 70 11.78 -23.96 -41.19
CA GLY A 70 12.76 -24.72 -40.43
C GLY A 70 12.31 -25.06 -39.01
N ARG A 71 13.29 -25.38 -38.14
CA ARG A 71 13.06 -25.84 -36.75
C ARG A 71 12.49 -24.74 -35.84
N LEU A 72 12.85 -23.47 -36.09
CA LEU A 72 12.43 -22.33 -35.27
C LEU A 72 10.90 -22.10 -35.29
N GLY A 73 10.25 -22.41 -36.41
CA GLY A 73 8.80 -22.26 -36.54
C GLY A 73 7.98 -23.20 -35.65
N GLY A 74 8.56 -24.31 -35.18
CA GLY A 74 7.92 -25.25 -34.27
C GLY A 74 7.92 -24.80 -32.80
N TYR A 75 8.84 -23.92 -32.38
CA TYR A 75 8.98 -23.52 -30.97
C TYR A 75 8.18 -22.27 -30.60
N ALA A 76 7.87 -21.43 -31.59
CA ALA A 76 7.31 -20.12 -31.32
C ALA A 76 5.92 -20.16 -30.67
N ARG A 77 5.10 -21.18 -30.99
CA ARG A 77 3.84 -21.41 -30.25
C ARG A 77 4.10 -21.72 -28.77
N GLY A 78 5.14 -22.48 -28.46
CA GLY A 78 5.57 -22.75 -27.08
C GLY A 78 6.05 -21.48 -26.37
N LEU A 79 6.88 -20.67 -27.03
CA LEU A 79 7.37 -19.40 -26.49
C LEU A 79 6.25 -18.38 -26.25
N LEU A 80 5.32 -18.24 -27.18
CA LEU A 80 4.16 -17.38 -27.02
C LEU A 80 3.24 -17.87 -25.89
N LEU A 81 3.05 -19.19 -25.75
CA LEU A 81 2.25 -19.73 -24.65
C LEU A 81 2.95 -19.51 -23.30
N ALA A 82 4.28 -19.68 -23.24
CA ALA A 82 5.08 -19.35 -22.07
C ALA A 82 4.96 -17.87 -21.71
N GLY A 83 5.06 -16.97 -22.70
CA GLY A 83 4.86 -15.53 -22.52
C GLY A 83 3.45 -15.20 -21.99
N ALA A 84 2.40 -15.80 -22.56
CA ALA A 84 1.04 -15.62 -22.07
C ALA A 84 0.89 -16.03 -20.60
N LEU A 85 1.49 -17.16 -20.20
CA LEU A 85 1.48 -17.62 -18.81
C LEU A 85 2.30 -16.71 -17.87
N VAL A 86 3.40 -16.12 -18.35
CA VAL A 86 4.11 -15.05 -17.61
C VAL A 86 3.20 -13.84 -17.43
N GLY A 87 2.47 -13.45 -18.47
CA GLY A 87 1.46 -12.39 -18.40
C GLY A 87 0.41 -12.66 -17.32
N VAL A 88 -0.15 -13.88 -17.29
CA VAL A 88 -1.06 -14.32 -16.22
C VAL A 88 -0.40 -14.28 -14.85
N ALA A 89 0.81 -14.82 -14.69
CA ALA A 89 1.53 -14.83 -13.42
C ALA A 89 1.81 -13.41 -12.91
N THR A 90 2.02 -12.45 -13.82
CA THR A 90 2.22 -11.03 -13.49
C THR A 90 0.91 -10.35 -13.06
N LEU A 91 -0.24 -10.83 -13.53
CA LEU A 91 -1.56 -10.35 -13.12
C LEU A 91 -2.01 -10.94 -11.77
N LEU A 92 -1.28 -11.92 -11.23
CA LEU A 92 -1.57 -12.53 -9.94
C LEU A 92 -0.74 -11.87 -8.84
N ASP A 93 -1.36 -11.61 -7.69
CA ASP A 93 -0.65 -11.28 -6.45
C ASP A 93 0.02 -12.55 -5.92
N LEU A 94 1.20 -12.86 -6.45
CA LEU A 94 1.96 -14.06 -6.09
C LEU A 94 2.28 -14.08 -4.60
N ASN A 95 2.45 -12.91 -3.98
CA ASN A 95 2.67 -12.81 -2.54
C ASN A 95 1.44 -13.24 -1.75
N LYS A 96 0.24 -12.78 -2.12
CA LYS A 96 -1.02 -13.29 -1.52
C LYS A 96 -1.21 -14.77 -1.79
N LEU A 97 -0.87 -15.28 -2.97
CA LEU A 97 -0.99 -16.72 -3.25
C LEU A 97 -0.03 -17.55 -2.40
N GLN A 98 1.22 -17.13 -2.26
CA GLN A 98 2.17 -17.80 -1.37
C GLN A 98 1.72 -17.72 0.09
N LEU A 99 1.21 -16.56 0.50
CA LEU A 99 0.71 -16.35 1.85
C LEU A 99 -0.54 -17.20 2.11
N ALA A 100 -1.47 -17.30 1.16
CA ALA A 100 -2.61 -18.21 1.22
C ALA A 100 -2.21 -19.69 1.22
N ALA A 101 -1.15 -20.05 0.49
CA ALA A 101 -0.63 -21.42 0.48
C ALA A 101 0.08 -21.79 1.80
N SER A 102 0.58 -20.80 2.54
CA SER A 102 1.34 -21.00 3.79
C SER A 102 0.55 -20.63 5.05
N THR A 103 -0.62 -20.00 4.92
CA THR A 103 -1.44 -19.52 6.05
C THR A 103 -2.92 -19.87 5.85
N GLN A 104 -3.70 -19.82 6.93
CA GLN A 104 -5.09 -20.30 6.94
C GLN A 104 -6.14 -19.33 6.37
N MET A 105 -5.80 -18.35 5.52
CA MET A 105 -6.82 -17.48 4.87
C MET A 105 -6.48 -16.95 3.47
N LEU A 106 -7.54 -16.76 2.67
CA LEU A 106 -7.60 -16.03 1.40
C LEU A 106 -8.51 -14.80 1.59
N GLY A 107 -7.93 -13.64 1.90
CA GLY A 107 -8.67 -12.37 1.94
C GLY A 107 -8.42 -11.54 0.69
N GLY A 108 -9.48 -11.17 -0.03
CA GLY A 108 -9.44 -10.21 -1.15
C GLY A 108 -9.13 -10.79 -2.53
N SER A 109 -9.03 -9.91 -3.53
CA SER A 109 -8.68 -10.30 -4.91
C SER A 109 -7.22 -10.73 -5.01
N VAL A 110 -7.00 -11.90 -5.64
CA VAL A 110 -5.68 -12.38 -6.07
C VAL A 110 -5.24 -11.78 -7.41
N TRP A 111 -6.12 -11.02 -8.08
CA TRP A 111 -5.81 -10.30 -9.30
C TRP A 111 -5.31 -8.89 -8.97
N GLU A 112 -4.16 -8.52 -9.54
CA GLU A 112 -3.60 -7.18 -9.50
C GLU A 112 -3.86 -6.43 -10.82
N GLN A 113 -4.05 -5.11 -10.73
CA GLN A 113 -4.06 -4.24 -11.90
C GLN A 113 -2.62 -4.01 -12.35
N GLN A 114 -2.05 -4.99 -13.07
CA GLN A 114 -0.67 -4.97 -13.53
C GLN A 114 -0.64 -4.77 -15.07
N PRO A 115 -0.35 -3.55 -15.57
CA PRO A 115 -0.39 -3.23 -17.00
C PRO A 115 0.55 -4.09 -17.84
N LEU A 116 1.79 -4.31 -17.40
CA LEU A 116 2.78 -5.12 -18.09
C LEU A 116 2.32 -6.57 -18.28
N GLY A 117 1.70 -7.16 -17.26
CA GLY A 117 1.12 -8.50 -17.31
C GLY A 117 0.01 -8.60 -18.34
N LEU A 118 -0.87 -7.59 -18.39
CA LEU A 118 -1.93 -7.50 -19.39
C LEU A 118 -1.34 -7.38 -20.81
N PHE A 119 -0.36 -6.49 -21.02
CA PHE A 119 0.29 -6.30 -22.32
C PHE A 119 0.97 -7.58 -22.83
N ILE A 120 1.77 -8.23 -22.00
CA ILE A 120 2.43 -9.49 -22.34
C ILE A 120 1.40 -10.57 -22.67
N LEU A 121 0.35 -10.70 -21.85
CA LEU A 121 -0.73 -11.66 -22.06
C LEU A 121 -1.42 -11.43 -23.41
N THR A 122 -1.86 -10.21 -23.68
CA THR A 122 -2.59 -9.89 -24.91
C THR A 122 -1.72 -10.06 -26.15
N ASP A 123 -0.48 -9.57 -26.14
CA ASP A 123 0.43 -9.69 -27.29
C ASP A 123 0.66 -11.16 -27.64
N CYS A 124 0.93 -11.97 -26.62
CA CYS A 124 1.20 -13.39 -26.82
C CYS A 124 -0.03 -14.16 -27.28
N VAL A 125 -1.19 -13.95 -26.65
CA VAL A 125 -2.45 -14.64 -27.01
C VAL A 125 -2.89 -14.26 -28.42
N ILE A 126 -2.86 -12.96 -28.76
CA ILE A 126 -3.24 -12.52 -30.11
C ILE A 126 -2.23 -13.06 -31.12
N ALA A 127 -0.93 -13.01 -30.85
CA ALA A 127 0.08 -13.57 -31.76
C ALA A 127 -0.16 -15.05 -32.10
N GLN A 128 -0.62 -15.88 -31.14
CA GLN A 128 -0.94 -17.29 -31.41
C GLN A 128 -1.94 -17.50 -32.54
N LEU A 129 -2.90 -16.58 -32.67
CA LEU A 129 -3.93 -16.61 -33.73
C LEU A 129 -3.33 -16.32 -35.11
N PHE A 130 -2.23 -15.57 -35.16
CA PHE A 130 -1.58 -15.11 -36.38
C PHE A 130 -0.38 -15.97 -36.80
N VAL A 131 0.18 -16.77 -35.89
CA VAL A 131 1.33 -17.66 -36.18
C VAL A 131 1.09 -18.53 -37.42
N GLY A 132 -0.07 -19.20 -37.52
CA GLY A 132 -0.37 -20.07 -38.66
C GLY A 132 -0.46 -19.31 -39.99
N SER A 133 -1.15 -18.18 -39.98
CA SER A 133 -1.36 -17.30 -41.14
C SER A 133 -0.07 -16.65 -41.64
N LEU A 134 0.94 -16.53 -40.77
CA LEU A 134 2.27 -16.02 -41.10
C LEU A 134 3.27 -17.12 -41.49
N GLY A 135 2.83 -18.38 -41.58
CA GLY A 135 3.65 -19.51 -42.02
C GLY A 135 4.34 -20.29 -40.89
N GLY A 136 3.99 -20.01 -39.63
CA GLY A 136 4.38 -20.84 -38.50
C GLY A 136 3.61 -22.16 -38.46
N ARG A 137 4.21 -23.17 -37.83
CA ARG A 137 3.68 -24.53 -37.77
C ARG A 137 3.61 -25.04 -36.34
N TRP A 138 2.86 -26.11 -36.12
CA TRP A 138 2.94 -26.85 -34.87
C TRP A 138 4.29 -27.59 -34.76
N PRO A 139 4.77 -27.88 -33.54
CA PRO A 139 5.90 -28.78 -33.34
C PRO A 139 5.61 -30.13 -34.01
N GLN A 140 6.55 -30.65 -34.79
CA GLN A 140 6.35 -31.89 -35.57
C GLN A 140 7.09 -33.10 -34.97
N GLY A 141 8.19 -32.86 -34.25
CA GLY A 141 8.99 -33.92 -33.65
C GLY A 141 8.99 -33.89 -32.12
N THR A 142 9.32 -35.02 -31.50
CA THR A 142 9.40 -35.16 -30.03
C THR A 142 10.29 -34.12 -29.39
N ARG A 143 11.42 -33.79 -30.01
CA ARG A 143 12.34 -32.74 -29.52
C ARG A 143 11.70 -31.35 -29.56
N GLU A 144 10.92 -31.04 -30.59
CA GLU A 144 10.25 -29.74 -30.72
C GLU A 144 9.13 -29.59 -29.68
N TRP A 145 8.36 -30.66 -29.48
CA TRP A 145 7.37 -30.74 -28.41
C TRP A 145 8.00 -30.61 -27.02
N ALA A 146 9.05 -31.39 -26.74
CA ALA A 146 9.73 -31.39 -25.45
C ALA A 146 10.27 -29.99 -25.09
N LEU A 147 10.92 -29.31 -26.03
CA LEU A 147 11.44 -27.96 -25.79
C LEU A 147 10.31 -26.92 -25.67
N SER A 148 9.23 -27.05 -26.45
CA SER A 148 8.07 -26.15 -26.33
C SER A 148 7.39 -26.31 -24.97
N MET A 149 7.21 -27.55 -24.50
CA MET A 149 6.65 -27.83 -23.17
C MET A 149 7.61 -27.39 -22.06
N ALA A 150 8.91 -27.61 -22.23
CA ALA A 150 9.91 -27.11 -21.29
C ALA A 150 9.84 -25.57 -21.17
N ALA A 151 9.70 -24.84 -22.28
CA ALA A 151 9.53 -23.38 -22.22
C ALA A 151 8.22 -22.98 -21.51
N VAL A 152 7.10 -23.63 -21.84
CA VAL A 152 5.78 -23.37 -21.24
C VAL A 152 5.78 -23.56 -19.73
N VAL A 153 6.57 -24.51 -19.21
CA VAL A 153 6.65 -24.77 -17.77
C VAL A 153 7.77 -23.96 -17.11
N ALA A 154 8.99 -24.02 -17.64
CA ALA A 154 10.16 -23.46 -16.98
C ALA A 154 10.14 -21.94 -16.94
N VAL A 155 9.65 -21.27 -18.00
CA VAL A 155 9.68 -19.79 -18.05
C VAL A 155 8.71 -19.15 -17.05
N PRO A 156 7.42 -19.55 -16.97
CA PRO A 156 6.51 -19.00 -15.96
C PRO A 156 6.93 -19.36 -14.53
N LEU A 157 7.45 -20.58 -14.29
CA LEU A 157 7.96 -20.97 -12.97
C LEU A 157 9.19 -20.18 -12.57
N ALA A 158 10.14 -19.97 -13.48
CA ALA A 158 11.31 -19.14 -13.22
C ALA A 158 10.90 -17.70 -12.93
N TYR A 159 9.95 -17.14 -13.70
CA TYR A 159 9.38 -15.82 -13.43
C TYR A 159 8.75 -15.75 -12.03
N ALA A 160 7.87 -16.71 -11.69
CA ALA A 160 7.20 -16.73 -10.38
C ALA A 160 8.22 -16.86 -9.23
N ALA A 161 9.21 -17.73 -9.38
CA ALA A 161 10.27 -17.92 -8.37
C ALA A 161 11.10 -16.64 -8.19
N VAL A 162 11.53 -16.00 -9.27
CA VAL A 162 12.29 -14.73 -9.20
C VAL A 162 11.42 -13.63 -8.60
N SER A 163 10.17 -13.48 -9.06
CA SER A 163 9.23 -12.49 -8.58
C SER A 163 9.04 -12.60 -7.06
N LEU A 164 8.76 -13.82 -6.55
CA LEU A 164 8.66 -14.08 -5.11
C LEU A 164 9.97 -13.81 -4.35
N GLN A 165 11.12 -14.18 -4.88
CA GLN A 165 12.42 -13.90 -4.23
C GLN A 165 12.76 -12.40 -4.16
N THR A 166 12.30 -11.64 -5.16
CA THR A 166 12.55 -10.20 -5.26
C THR A 166 11.48 -9.35 -4.57
N ASP A 167 10.30 -9.89 -4.30
CA ASP A 167 9.22 -9.15 -3.63
C ASP A 167 9.62 -8.79 -2.19
N PRO A 168 9.76 -7.50 -1.85
CA PRO A 168 10.12 -7.07 -0.50
C PRO A 168 9.14 -7.59 0.56
N ARG A 169 7.85 -7.74 0.21
CA ARG A 169 6.79 -8.23 1.11
C ARG A 169 7.05 -9.66 1.57
N GLN A 170 7.82 -10.45 0.82
CA GLN A 170 8.24 -11.79 1.22
C GLN A 170 9.31 -11.76 2.31
N ARG A 171 10.21 -10.78 2.26
CA ARG A 171 11.33 -10.61 3.20
C ARG A 171 10.89 -9.95 4.50
N ASP A 172 9.82 -9.16 4.46
CA ASP A 172 9.30 -8.51 5.66
C ASP A 172 8.84 -9.55 6.69
N ALA A 173 9.36 -9.41 7.91
CA ALA A 173 9.02 -10.23 9.07
C ALA A 173 7.56 -10.05 9.53
N PHE A 174 6.93 -8.94 9.10
CA PHE A 174 5.58 -8.57 9.48
C PHE A 174 4.78 -8.16 8.25
N VAL A 175 3.53 -8.62 8.19
CA VAL A 175 2.55 -8.22 7.18
C VAL A 175 1.56 -7.27 7.86
N TYR A 176 1.56 -6.01 7.41
CA TYR A 176 0.58 -5.02 7.85
C TYR A 176 -0.82 -5.41 7.36
N THR A 177 -1.78 -5.56 8.27
CA THR A 177 -3.16 -5.91 7.91
C THR A 177 -4.11 -4.72 7.95
N GLY A 178 -3.77 -3.68 8.71
CA GLY A 178 -4.52 -2.43 8.74
C GLY A 178 -4.38 -1.69 10.05
N ALA A 179 -5.09 -0.56 10.15
CA ALA A 179 -5.24 0.25 11.34
C ALA A 179 -6.72 0.62 11.52
N ARG A 180 -7.12 0.85 12.77
CA ARG A 180 -8.47 1.29 13.15
C ARG A 180 -8.36 2.36 14.22
N PRO A 181 -9.13 3.46 14.12
CA PRO A 181 -9.31 4.35 15.25
C PRO A 181 -9.92 3.58 16.43
N SER A 182 -9.51 3.92 17.65
CA SER A 182 -10.15 3.42 18.86
C SER A 182 -11.43 4.21 19.18
N GLU A 183 -12.03 3.96 20.35
CA GLU A 183 -13.22 4.68 20.81
C GLU A 183 -12.91 6.15 21.13
N GLN A 184 -11.71 6.41 21.67
CA GLN A 184 -11.25 7.75 22.02
C GLN A 184 -10.49 8.40 20.86
N ARG A 185 -10.61 9.73 20.78
CA ARG A 185 -9.94 10.52 19.74
C ARG A 185 -8.45 10.60 20.07
N GLY A 186 -7.61 10.35 19.08
CA GLY A 186 -6.16 10.30 19.25
C GLY A 186 -5.65 8.86 19.45
N ASP A 187 -6.53 7.89 19.62
CA ASP A 187 -6.11 6.51 19.82
C ASP A 187 -6.22 5.68 18.55
N GLU A 188 -5.17 4.94 18.22
CA GLU A 188 -5.15 4.06 17.06
C GLU A 188 -4.70 2.64 17.42
N SER A 189 -5.46 1.66 16.91
CA SER A 189 -5.06 0.25 16.94
C SER A 189 -4.51 -0.16 15.59
N VAL A 190 -3.30 -0.73 15.60
CA VAL A 190 -2.60 -1.19 14.40
C VAL A 190 -2.40 -2.70 14.47
N PHE A 191 -2.54 -3.39 13.32
CA PHE A 191 -2.58 -4.85 13.28
C PHE A 191 -1.54 -5.42 12.32
N TYR A 192 -0.75 -6.39 12.81
CA TYR A 192 0.31 -7.06 12.05
C TYR A 192 0.27 -8.57 12.24
N TYR A 193 0.32 -9.31 11.13
CA TYR A 193 0.68 -10.72 11.16
C TYR A 193 2.20 -10.86 11.20
N SER A 194 2.73 -11.65 12.14
CA SER A 194 4.16 -11.97 12.24
C SER A 194 4.47 -13.31 11.58
N LYS A 195 5.46 -13.30 10.70
CA LYS A 195 6.07 -14.52 10.15
C LYS A 195 7.13 -15.11 11.08
N LEU A 196 7.49 -14.40 12.15
CA LEU A 196 8.46 -14.82 13.15
C LEU A 196 7.71 -15.34 14.40
N PRO A 197 8.33 -16.25 15.17
CA PRO A 197 7.82 -16.61 16.49
C PRO A 197 7.75 -15.37 17.39
N VAL A 198 6.54 -15.01 17.78
CA VAL A 198 6.24 -13.80 18.56
C VAL A 198 6.91 -13.88 19.94
N GLY A 199 7.45 -12.75 20.42
CA GLY A 199 8.09 -12.64 21.73
C GLY A 199 9.57 -13.04 21.77
N THR A 200 10.14 -13.54 20.67
CA THR A 200 11.58 -13.82 20.54
C THR A 200 12.41 -12.55 20.35
N ASP A 201 13.73 -12.64 20.56
CA ASP A 201 14.65 -11.51 20.30
C ASP A 201 14.65 -11.11 18.82
N ALA A 202 14.59 -12.08 17.92
CA ALA A 202 14.47 -11.83 16.48
C ALA A 202 13.19 -11.05 16.13
N PHE A 203 12.07 -11.41 16.77
CA PHE A 203 10.82 -10.66 16.66
C PHE A 203 10.97 -9.21 17.15
N ARG A 204 11.56 -8.99 18.32
CA ARG A 204 11.76 -7.63 18.88
C ARG A 204 12.68 -6.79 18.00
N GLN A 205 13.79 -7.35 17.53
CA GLN A 205 14.73 -6.68 16.65
C GLN A 205 14.07 -6.30 15.32
N ALA A 206 13.33 -7.23 14.71
CA ALA A 206 12.62 -6.96 13.47
C ALA A 206 11.50 -5.93 13.63
N ALA A 207 10.90 -5.81 14.81
CA ALA A 207 9.79 -4.91 15.09
C ALA A 207 10.24 -3.45 15.30
N ALA A 208 11.51 -3.19 15.58
CA ALA A 208 12.04 -1.82 15.73
C ALA A 208 11.66 -0.85 14.59
N PRO A 209 11.85 -1.19 13.29
CA PRO A 209 11.40 -0.33 12.18
C PRO A 209 9.87 -0.20 12.09
N VAL A 210 9.11 -1.19 12.56
CA VAL A 210 7.65 -1.10 12.63
C VAL A 210 7.24 -0.06 13.67
N LEU A 211 7.84 -0.09 14.86
CA LEU A 211 7.57 0.88 15.92
C LEU A 211 7.95 2.30 15.50
N ALA A 212 9.10 2.46 14.81
CA ALA A 212 9.55 3.75 14.33
C ALA A 212 8.58 4.37 13.29
N ARG A 213 7.96 3.54 12.44
CA ARG A 213 6.96 3.98 11.47
C ARG A 213 5.68 4.48 12.14
N HIS A 214 5.30 3.85 13.25
CA HIS A 214 4.12 4.18 14.04
C HIS A 214 4.46 5.04 15.25
N ASN A 215 5.47 5.91 15.14
CA ASN A 215 5.80 6.84 16.22
C ASN A 215 4.66 7.88 16.35
N PRO A 216 3.95 7.94 17.50
CA PRO A 216 2.82 8.86 17.66
C PRO A 216 3.21 10.33 17.55
N ARG A 217 4.48 10.66 17.82
CA ARG A 217 4.96 12.05 17.67
C ARG A 217 4.94 12.55 16.24
N SER A 218 5.18 11.64 15.29
CA SER A 218 5.15 11.91 13.84
C SER A 218 3.78 11.70 13.20
N SER A 219 2.80 11.22 13.95
CA SER A 219 1.43 11.07 13.46
C SER A 219 0.67 12.39 13.55
N LEU A 220 -0.20 12.63 12.57
CA LEU A 220 -1.10 13.79 12.56
C LEU A 220 -2.39 13.50 13.35
N ASP A 221 -2.79 12.23 13.37
CA ASP A 221 -4.13 11.80 13.78
C ASP A 221 -4.12 10.90 15.02
N ALA A 222 -2.97 10.30 15.35
CA ALA A 222 -2.80 9.38 16.48
C ALA A 222 -1.78 9.91 17.50
N GLU A 223 -2.23 10.06 18.73
CA GLU A 223 -1.46 10.47 19.90
C GLU A 223 -1.00 9.24 20.71
N ASP A 224 -1.84 8.20 20.80
CA ASP A 224 -1.52 6.93 21.42
C ASP A 224 -1.79 5.78 20.44
N ILE A 225 -0.86 4.82 20.36
CA ILE A 225 -0.93 3.73 19.37
C ILE A 225 -0.72 2.38 20.07
N ALA A 226 -1.66 1.47 19.85
CA ALA A 226 -1.57 0.07 20.25
C ALA A 226 -1.28 -0.81 19.03
N ILE A 227 -0.11 -1.44 18.98
CA ILE A 227 0.28 -2.34 17.89
C ILE A 227 0.08 -3.79 18.33
N TYR A 228 -0.83 -4.49 17.66
CA TYR A 228 -1.16 -5.89 17.91
C TYR A 228 -0.46 -6.80 16.91
N PHE A 229 0.31 -7.76 17.43
CA PHE A 229 1.00 -8.78 16.65
C PHE A 229 0.30 -10.14 16.79
N PHE A 230 0.06 -10.78 15.65
CA PHE A 230 -0.63 -12.05 15.55
C PHE A 230 0.29 -13.11 14.95
N ASP A 231 0.18 -14.35 15.41
CA ASP A 231 0.71 -15.55 14.77
C ASP A 231 -0.28 -16.18 13.78
N ASN A 232 -1.49 -15.62 13.70
CA ASN A 232 -2.54 -16.06 12.81
C ASN A 232 -3.02 -14.89 11.94
N MET A 233 -2.82 -15.01 10.63
CA MET A 233 -3.22 -13.98 9.66
C MET A 233 -4.73 -13.73 9.63
N ALA A 234 -5.55 -14.76 9.82
CA ALA A 234 -7.00 -14.64 9.86
C ALA A 234 -7.45 -13.70 10.98
N ALA A 235 -6.87 -13.89 12.17
CA ALA A 235 -7.16 -13.07 13.33
C ALA A 235 -6.72 -11.62 13.11
N ALA A 236 -5.54 -11.41 12.49
CA ALA A 236 -5.01 -10.09 12.17
C ALA A 236 -5.89 -9.33 11.15
N GLN A 237 -6.40 -10.02 10.12
CA GLN A 237 -7.29 -9.42 9.12
C GLN A 237 -8.70 -9.16 9.65
N ALA A 238 -9.18 -10.02 10.56
CA ALA A 238 -10.44 -9.83 11.26
C ALA A 238 -10.35 -8.76 12.36
N TYR A 239 -9.16 -8.19 12.62
CA TYR A 239 -8.92 -7.23 13.69
C TYR A 239 -9.32 -7.75 15.08
N ASN A 240 -9.25 -9.07 15.28
CA ASN A 240 -9.67 -9.72 16.52
C ASN A 240 -8.62 -9.51 17.62
N LYS A 241 -8.64 -8.35 18.29
CA LYS A 241 -7.68 -7.98 19.36
C LYS A 241 -7.44 -9.11 20.36
N ALA A 242 -8.48 -9.83 20.79
CA ALA A 242 -8.39 -10.91 21.77
C ALA A 242 -7.49 -12.09 21.33
N ALA A 243 -7.28 -12.27 20.02
CA ALA A 243 -6.40 -13.30 19.47
C ALA A 243 -4.95 -12.81 19.30
N ALA A 244 -4.63 -11.56 19.64
CA ALA A 244 -3.27 -11.04 19.58
C ALA A 244 -2.35 -11.82 20.53
N ARG A 245 -1.15 -12.12 20.06
CA ARG A 245 -0.11 -12.78 20.85
C ARG A 245 0.78 -11.80 21.57
N TYR A 246 0.80 -10.56 21.10
CA TYR A 246 1.60 -9.50 21.67
C TYR A 246 0.97 -8.15 21.36
N THR A 247 1.07 -7.23 22.31
CA THR A 247 0.69 -5.84 22.13
C THR A 247 1.87 -4.93 22.53
N VAL A 248 2.14 -3.92 21.71
CA VAL A 248 3.11 -2.87 22.02
C VAL A 248 2.36 -1.56 22.14
N CYS A 249 2.55 -0.85 23.26
CA CYS A 249 1.91 0.44 23.51
C CYS A 249 2.93 1.56 23.29
N LEU A 250 2.56 2.53 22.46
CA LEU A 250 3.33 3.71 22.12
C LEU A 250 2.52 4.96 22.48
N TYR A 251 3.19 5.93 23.10
CA TYR A 251 2.55 7.13 23.62
C TYR A 251 3.27 8.39 23.13
N GLN A 252 2.53 9.46 22.86
CA GLN A 252 3.08 10.72 22.39
C GLN A 252 3.89 11.47 23.47
N ASP A 253 3.53 11.28 24.74
CA ASP A 253 3.94 12.09 25.88
C ASP A 253 5.26 11.67 26.56
N ASP A 254 6.12 10.94 25.84
CA ASP A 254 7.35 10.28 26.34
C ASP A 254 7.12 9.14 27.34
N THR A 255 5.87 8.69 27.55
CA THR A 255 5.64 7.45 28.32
C THR A 255 6.38 6.29 27.65
N PRO A 256 7.24 5.54 28.39
CA PRO A 256 8.07 4.51 27.81
C PRO A 256 7.25 3.46 27.05
N THR A 257 7.77 3.04 25.89
CA THR A 257 7.18 1.94 25.12
C THR A 257 7.08 0.68 25.98
N THR A 258 5.87 0.12 26.09
CA THR A 258 5.65 -1.13 26.82
C THR A 258 5.39 -2.28 25.87
N TRP A 259 5.85 -3.47 26.26
CA TRP A 259 5.76 -4.70 25.50
C TRP A 259 5.00 -5.72 26.34
N ASN A 260 3.78 -6.06 25.93
CA ASN A 260 2.89 -6.90 26.70
C ASN A 260 2.57 -8.20 25.95
N PRO A 261 2.68 -9.38 26.59
CA PRO A 261 2.22 -10.62 26.01
C PRO A 261 0.68 -10.64 25.93
N GLY A 262 0.15 -11.19 24.84
CA GLY A 262 -1.29 -11.24 24.59
C GLY A 262 -1.89 -9.91 24.13
N SER A 263 -3.20 -9.78 24.31
CA SER A 263 -3.95 -8.55 24.08
C SER A 263 -4.02 -7.74 25.36
N VAL A 264 -3.55 -6.49 25.33
CA VAL A 264 -3.68 -5.53 26.43
C VAL A 264 -4.32 -4.25 25.93
N ASP A 265 -5.14 -3.64 26.78
CA ASP A 265 -5.65 -2.30 26.56
C ASP A 265 -4.55 -1.28 26.91
N CYS A 266 -3.93 -0.72 25.87
CA CYS A 266 -2.87 0.30 26.01
C CYS A 266 -3.42 1.66 26.45
N PHE A 267 -4.71 1.90 26.25
CA PHE A 267 -5.36 3.20 26.45
C PHE A 267 -5.95 3.30 27.85
N ALA A 268 -6.31 2.16 28.46
CA ALA A 268 -6.78 2.12 29.83
C ALA A 268 -5.81 2.78 30.81
N GLY A 269 -6.24 3.90 31.41
CA GLY A 269 -5.47 4.63 32.41
C GLY A 269 -4.42 5.59 31.83
N HIS A 270 -4.36 5.75 30.52
CA HIS A 270 -3.60 6.80 29.85
C HIS A 270 -4.57 7.86 29.31
N GLU A 271 -4.28 9.15 29.50
CA GLU A 271 -5.12 10.24 29.00
C GLU A 271 -4.37 10.92 27.85
N SER A 272 -4.85 10.72 26.62
CA SER A 272 -4.33 11.37 25.42
C SER A 272 -4.47 12.90 25.51
N PHE A 273 -3.73 13.64 24.69
CA PHE A 273 -3.82 15.10 24.71
C PHE A 273 -5.19 15.58 24.24
N SER A 274 -5.77 14.93 23.24
CA SER A 274 -7.11 15.20 22.72
C SER A 274 -8.17 15.00 23.81
N GLU A 275 -8.09 13.94 24.60
CA GLU A 275 -8.99 13.74 25.76
C GLU A 275 -8.84 14.82 26.82
N ARG A 276 -7.60 15.11 27.19
CA ARG A 276 -7.31 16.17 28.17
C ARG A 276 -7.84 17.51 27.70
N PHE A 277 -7.63 17.83 26.43
CA PHE A 277 -8.12 19.07 25.82
C PHE A 277 -9.64 19.12 25.79
N GLU A 278 -10.31 18.02 25.47
CA GLU A 278 -11.77 17.95 25.48
C GLU A 278 -12.32 18.12 26.90
N LYS A 279 -11.73 17.44 27.89
CA LYS A 279 -12.09 17.54 29.30
C LYS A 279 -11.85 18.95 29.85
N ALA A 280 -10.70 19.54 29.55
CA ALA A 280 -10.36 20.91 29.92
C ALA A 280 -11.34 21.91 29.28
N SER A 281 -11.70 21.73 28.02
CA SER A 281 -12.66 22.58 27.31
C SER A 281 -14.07 22.46 27.87
N ARG A 282 -14.52 21.24 28.23
CA ARG A 282 -15.82 21.00 28.85
C ARG A 282 -15.93 21.55 30.27
N GLY A 283 -14.81 21.61 31.00
CA GLY A 283 -14.74 22.16 32.35
C GLY A 283 -14.82 23.69 32.43
N GLN A 284 -14.74 24.40 31.29
CA GLN A 284 -14.75 25.87 31.29
C GLN A 284 -16.14 26.45 31.59
N ASN A 285 -16.16 27.62 32.25
CA ASN A 285 -17.41 28.31 32.55
C ASN A 285 -18.20 28.60 31.26
N PRO A 286 -19.42 28.06 31.08
CA PRO A 286 -20.19 28.22 29.85
C PRO A 286 -20.61 29.67 29.58
N GLN A 287 -20.58 30.55 30.58
CA GLN A 287 -20.93 31.98 30.46
C GLN A 287 -19.82 32.82 29.83
N LEU A 288 -18.58 32.30 29.74
CA LEU A 288 -17.48 33.02 29.10
C LEU A 288 -17.60 32.99 27.57
N PRO A 289 -17.08 34.02 26.86
CA PRO A 289 -17.00 34.02 25.40
C PRO A 289 -16.27 32.78 24.87
N GLN A 290 -16.70 32.26 23.71
CA GLN A 290 -16.16 31.04 23.13
C GLN A 290 -14.63 31.09 22.97
N ASP A 291 -14.08 32.21 22.53
CA ASP A 291 -12.65 32.35 22.29
C ASP A 291 -11.84 32.30 23.60
N VAL A 292 -12.38 32.88 24.67
CA VAL A 292 -11.80 32.83 26.02
C VAL A 292 -11.85 31.40 26.56
N ARG A 293 -12.98 30.71 26.44
CA ARG A 293 -13.11 29.29 26.83
C ARG A 293 -12.13 28.41 26.07
N SER A 294 -11.98 28.63 24.76
CA SER A 294 -11.09 27.85 23.91
C SER A 294 -9.63 28.05 24.31
N TRP A 295 -9.24 29.29 24.63
CA TRP A 295 -7.91 29.60 25.14
C TRP A 295 -7.66 29.00 26.53
N LEU A 296 -8.62 29.08 27.45
CA LEU A 296 -8.51 28.48 28.78
C LEU A 296 -8.41 26.96 28.71
N GLY A 297 -9.27 26.31 27.92
CA GLY A 297 -9.22 24.86 27.70
C GLY A 297 -7.86 24.44 27.15
N ARG A 298 -7.28 25.22 26.22
CA ARG A 298 -5.94 25.01 25.68
C ARG A 298 -4.86 25.18 26.75
N ARG A 299 -4.90 26.27 27.51
CA ARG A 299 -3.96 26.55 28.61
C ARG A 299 -3.95 25.41 29.62
N ASP A 300 -5.15 25.01 30.06
CA ASP A 300 -5.33 24.00 31.09
C ASP A 300 -4.89 22.61 30.59
N ALA A 301 -5.16 22.27 29.33
CA ALA A 301 -4.68 21.02 28.72
C ALA A 301 -3.15 20.95 28.58
N CYS A 302 -2.49 22.11 28.38
CA CYS A 302 -1.05 22.23 28.25
C CYS A 302 -0.32 22.42 29.61
N ALA A 303 -1.06 22.61 30.71
CA ALA A 303 -0.46 22.89 32.02
C ALA A 303 0.37 21.70 32.53
N GLY A 304 1.55 21.99 33.09
CA GLY A 304 2.42 20.98 33.70
C GLY A 304 3.23 20.13 32.72
N ARG A 305 3.18 20.39 31.40
CA ARG A 305 3.91 19.63 30.40
C ARG A 305 5.20 20.31 29.94
N LYS A 306 6.19 19.48 29.66
CA LYS A 306 7.39 19.91 28.92
C LYS A 306 6.96 20.16 27.47
N PRO A 307 7.27 21.33 26.87
CA PRO A 307 6.98 21.58 25.48
C PRO A 307 7.60 20.49 24.60
N MET A 308 6.80 19.84 23.77
CA MET A 308 7.34 18.93 22.77
C MET A 308 8.13 19.72 21.73
N THR A 309 9.40 19.35 21.57
CA THR A 309 10.27 19.91 20.55
C THR A 309 10.50 18.88 19.46
N ALA A 310 10.22 19.24 18.21
CA ALA A 310 10.58 18.40 17.09
C ALA A 310 12.11 18.24 17.02
N PRO A 311 12.63 17.04 16.71
CA PRO A 311 14.04 16.85 16.41
C PRO A 311 14.50 17.76 15.25
N PRO A 312 15.78 18.16 15.21
CA PRO A 312 16.30 18.94 14.09
C PRO A 312 16.02 18.28 12.74
N GLY A 313 15.45 19.03 11.79
CA GLY A 313 15.12 18.54 10.45
C GLY A 313 13.79 17.78 10.34
N VAL A 314 13.02 17.65 11.42
CA VAL A 314 11.70 17.00 11.43
C VAL A 314 10.62 18.05 11.63
N HIS A 315 9.61 18.07 10.76
CA HIS A 315 8.39 18.84 11.01
C HIS A 315 7.36 17.93 11.66
N LEU A 316 6.89 18.31 12.84
CA LEU A 316 5.82 17.63 13.55
C LEU A 316 4.62 18.58 13.58
N ASP A 317 3.48 18.16 13.02
CA ASP A 317 2.23 18.94 12.99
C ASP A 317 1.14 18.30 13.88
N ASN A 318 1.57 17.59 14.92
CA ASN A 318 0.64 17.02 15.89
C ASN A 318 -0.08 18.13 16.68
N LEU A 319 -1.30 17.84 17.10
CA LEU A 319 -2.21 18.81 17.72
C LEU A 319 -1.59 19.46 18.95
N GLU A 320 -0.95 18.67 19.80
CA GLU A 320 -0.28 19.16 21.00
C GLU A 320 0.81 20.18 20.69
N MET A 321 1.73 19.90 19.75
CA MET A 321 2.80 20.84 19.44
C MET A 321 2.28 22.18 18.94
N ARG A 322 1.22 22.17 18.12
CA ARG A 322 0.54 23.39 17.71
C ARG A 322 -0.06 24.10 18.91
N LEU A 323 -0.77 23.36 19.75
CA LEU A 323 -1.55 23.93 20.85
C LEU A 323 -0.68 24.38 22.03
N CYS A 324 0.36 23.67 22.40
CA CYS A 324 1.15 23.96 23.60
C CYS A 324 2.38 24.83 23.34
N ASN A 325 2.51 25.48 22.17
CA ASN A 325 3.56 26.45 21.91
C ASN A 325 3.39 27.71 22.80
N PRO A 326 4.32 28.01 23.73
CA PRO A 326 4.17 29.12 24.68
C PRO A 326 4.06 30.49 24.00
N ALA A 327 4.83 30.72 22.94
CA ALA A 327 4.82 32.00 22.22
C ALA A 327 3.54 32.20 21.39
N SER A 328 2.92 31.11 20.92
CA SER A 328 1.60 31.17 20.29
C SER A 328 0.50 31.40 21.33
N ALA A 329 0.56 30.68 22.46
CA ALA A 329 -0.42 30.79 23.54
C ALA A 329 -0.46 32.20 24.15
N GLU A 330 0.70 32.81 24.38
CA GLU A 330 0.76 34.17 24.94
C GLU A 330 0.30 35.22 23.93
N ARG A 331 0.65 35.10 22.65
CA ARG A 331 0.11 36.02 21.62
C ARG A 331 -1.42 35.96 21.54
N ALA A 332 -1.98 34.76 21.54
CA ALA A 332 -3.43 34.58 21.56
C ALA A 332 -4.06 35.19 22.82
N ARG A 333 -3.40 35.06 23.99
CA ARG A 333 -3.87 35.70 25.23
C ARG A 333 -3.93 37.22 25.10
N GLN A 334 -2.87 37.84 24.57
CA GLN A 334 -2.80 39.30 24.38
C GLN A 334 -3.86 39.81 23.40
N GLU A 335 -4.11 39.07 22.32
CA GLU A 335 -5.20 39.38 21.38
C GLU A 335 -6.57 39.32 22.05
N LEU A 336 -6.81 38.33 22.91
CA LEU A 336 -8.05 38.21 23.66
C LEU A 336 -8.21 39.30 24.72
N LEU A 337 -7.14 39.66 25.43
CA LEU A 337 -7.15 40.77 26.39
C LEU A 337 -7.54 42.09 25.71
N LYS A 338 -7.03 42.34 24.49
CA LYS A 338 -7.41 43.51 23.70
C LYS A 338 -8.85 43.44 23.20
N LYS A 339 -9.29 42.26 22.73
CA LYS A 339 -10.65 42.05 22.20
C LYS A 339 -11.74 42.22 23.25
N PHE A 340 -11.48 41.82 24.48
CA PHE A 340 -12.44 41.80 25.59
C PHE A 340 -12.14 42.83 26.68
N GLU A 341 -11.50 43.95 26.34
CA GLU A 341 -11.08 44.99 27.31
C GLU A 341 -12.24 45.59 28.13
N ALA A 342 -13.48 45.50 27.65
CA ALA A 342 -14.68 45.99 28.33
C ALA A 342 -15.46 44.90 29.09
N ASP A 343 -15.06 43.63 29.03
CA ASP A 343 -15.72 42.51 29.71
C ASP A 343 -14.91 42.10 30.95
N ALA A 344 -15.36 42.54 32.12
CA ALA A 344 -14.69 42.27 33.39
C ALA A 344 -14.56 40.77 33.71
N ASN A 345 -15.53 39.96 33.30
CA ASN A 345 -15.53 38.51 33.56
C ASN A 345 -14.52 37.80 32.65
N ALA A 346 -14.44 38.20 31.38
CA ALA A 346 -13.43 37.68 30.45
C ALA A 346 -12.01 38.08 30.86
N LEU A 347 -11.79 39.33 31.27
CA LEU A 347 -10.49 39.82 31.72
C LEU A 347 -10.01 39.13 33.00
N ALA A 348 -10.91 38.88 33.95
CA ALA A 348 -10.56 38.15 35.17
C ALA A 348 -10.10 36.72 34.89
N ALA A 349 -10.68 36.07 33.87
CA ALA A 349 -10.31 34.73 33.45
C ALA A 349 -8.96 34.65 32.67
N LEU A 350 -8.60 35.70 31.93
CA LEU A 350 -7.39 35.76 31.09
C LEU A 350 -6.12 36.23 31.83
N ARG A 351 -6.28 36.79 33.03
CA ARG A 351 -5.19 37.19 33.93
C ARG A 351 -4.74 36.02 34.76
#